data_AF-A0AA96EFB0-F1
#
_entry.id   AF-A0AA96EFB0-F1
#
_cell.length_a   1.000
_cell.length_b   1.000
_cell.length_c   1.000
_cell.angle_alpha   90.00
_cell.angle_beta   90.00
_cell.angle_gamma   90.00
#
_symmetry.space_group_name_H-M   'P 1'
#
loop_
_entity.id
_entity.type
_entity.pdbx_description
1 polymer ?
#
loop_
_entity_poly.entity_id
_entity_poly.type
_entity_poly.pdbx_seq_one_letter_code
_entity_poly.pdbx_strand_id
1 'polypeptide(L)'
;MTSTIAELTLSAPYRHAQRIMAAWLEQGQALARRRAFAVRVALAALNAAERHRLARWLAWLAVAAESRRQPPLLSRIRLLDATLGEAAEDALARLPVDIASKRADNRRLTA
;
A
#
# COMPACT_ATOMS: atom_id res chain seq x y z
N MET A 1 25.68 25.20 3.89
CA MET A 1 25.42 24.07 2.99
C MET A 1 23.92 23.91 2.84
N THR A 2 23.39 24.23 1.67
CA THR A 2 21.95 24.23 1.36
C THR A 2 21.50 22.79 1.11
N SER A 3 20.58 22.28 1.93
CA SER A 3 20.00 20.94 1.75
C SER A 3 19.18 20.94 0.45
N THR A 4 19.69 20.30 -0.59
CA THR A 4 19.00 20.08 -1.89
C THR A 4 17.98 18.93 -1.81
N ILE A 5 17.66 18.46 -0.61
CA ILE A 5 16.57 17.51 -0.40
C ILE A 5 15.32 18.36 -0.24
N ALA A 6 14.52 18.46 -1.29
CA ALA A 6 13.17 18.98 -1.17
C ALA A 6 12.48 18.18 -0.06
N GLU A 7 12.18 18.83 1.07
CA GLU A 7 11.44 18.18 2.14
C GLU A 7 10.14 17.68 1.54
N LEU A 8 9.94 16.36 1.63
CA LEU A 8 8.78 15.71 1.05
C LEU A 8 7.57 16.06 1.94
N THR A 9 7.03 17.25 1.74
CA THR A 9 5.87 17.75 2.48
C THR A 9 4.65 16.96 2.01
N LEU A 10 4.32 15.93 2.78
CA LEU A 10 3.10 15.16 2.56
C LEU A 10 1.91 16.06 2.84
N SER A 11 0.97 16.15 1.90
CA SER A 11 -0.25 16.93 2.10
C SER A 11 -1.08 16.38 3.28
N ALA A 12 -1.91 17.23 3.88
CA ALA A 12 -2.83 16.79 4.93
C ALA A 12 -3.79 15.67 4.46
N PRO A 13 -4.41 15.75 3.26
CA PRO A 13 -5.22 14.66 2.70
C PRO A 13 -4.45 13.34 2.58
N TYR A 14 -3.21 13.38 2.06
CA TYR A 14 -2.38 12.18 1.93
C TYR A 14 -2.10 11.53 3.29
N ARG A 15 -1.66 12.31 4.29
CA ARG A 15 -1.38 11.77 5.64
C ARG A 15 -2.64 11.18 6.29
N HIS A 16 -3.80 11.80 6.08
CA HIS A 16 -5.06 11.28 6.59
C HIS A 16 -5.43 9.95 5.92
N ALA A 17 -5.38 9.89 4.58
CA ALA A 17 -5.65 8.68 3.81
C ALA A 17 -4.70 7.53 4.17
N GLN A 18 -3.40 7.82 4.34
CA GLN A 18 -2.42 6.82 4.74
C GLN A 18 -2.72 6.24 6.12
N ARG A 19 -3.06 7.09 7.11
CA ARG A 19 -3.38 6.65 8.47
C ARG A 19 -4.65 5.81 8.53
N ILE A 20 -5.72 6.25 7.87
CA ILE A 20 -6.99 5.50 7.90
C ILE A 20 -6.88 4.18 7.14
N MET A 21 -6.10 4.15 6.06
CA MET A 21 -5.78 2.93 5.32
C MET A 21 -4.97 1.96 6.19
N ALA A 22 -3.90 2.42 6.86
CA ALA A 22 -3.11 1.59 7.76
C ALA A 22 -3.97 0.98 8.87
N ALA A 23 -4.77 1.82 9.54
CA ALA A 23 -5.68 1.37 10.59
C ALA A 23 -6.72 0.35 10.07
N TRP A 24 -7.16 0.48 8.82
CA TRP A 24 -8.07 -0.48 8.20
C TRP A 24 -7.39 -1.80 7.83
N LEU A 25 -6.13 -1.77 7.40
CA LEU A 25 -5.35 -2.99 7.09
C LEU A 25 -5.08 -3.82 8.34
N GLU A 26 -4.85 -3.19 9.48
CA GLU A 26 -4.62 -3.85 10.78
C GLU A 26 -5.88 -4.49 11.39
N GLN A 27 -7.08 -4.12 10.91
CA GLN A 27 -8.34 -4.61 11.47
C GLN A 27 -8.80 -5.95 10.88
N GLY A 28 -9.40 -6.78 11.74
CA GLY A 28 -10.14 -7.99 11.35
C GLY A 28 -11.38 -7.70 10.49
N GLN A 29 -11.86 -8.73 9.78
CA GLN A 29 -12.89 -8.65 8.73
C GLN A 29 -14.20 -7.93 9.15
N ALA A 30 -14.67 -8.11 10.38
CA ALA A 30 -15.95 -7.56 10.84
C ALA A 30 -15.93 -6.03 11.03
N LEU A 31 -14.84 -5.48 11.58
CA LEU A 31 -14.65 -4.03 11.76
C LEU A 31 -14.25 -3.33 10.45
N ALA A 32 -13.60 -4.07 9.55
CA ALA A 32 -13.14 -3.57 8.26
C ALA A 32 -14.28 -3.07 7.36
N ARG A 33 -15.46 -3.71 7.37
CA ARG A 33 -16.61 -3.30 6.56
C ARG A 33 -17.13 -1.91 6.92
N ARG A 34 -17.28 -1.63 8.22
CA ARG A 34 -17.80 -0.34 8.71
C ARG A 34 -16.84 0.80 8.40
N ARG A 35 -15.53 0.54 8.39
CA ARG A 35 -14.50 1.55 8.10
C ARG A 35 -14.16 1.67 6.61
N ALA A 36 -14.57 0.72 5.77
CA ALA A 36 -14.30 0.77 4.33
C ALA A 36 -14.84 2.05 3.68
N PHE A 37 -16.03 2.52 4.09
CA PHE A 37 -16.58 3.77 3.58
C PHE A 37 -15.70 4.98 3.93
N ALA A 38 -15.28 5.11 5.19
CA ALA A 38 -14.42 6.20 5.63
C ALA A 38 -13.07 6.19 4.90
N VAL A 39 -12.51 5.01 4.62
CA VAL A 39 -11.30 4.88 3.80
C VAL A 39 -11.56 5.38 2.37
N ARG A 40 -12.66 4.96 1.72
CA ARG A 40 -12.99 5.40 0.35
C ARG A 40 -13.19 6.92 0.27
N VAL A 41 -13.80 7.54 1.27
CA VAL A 41 -13.93 9.00 1.36
C VAL A 41 -12.56 9.68 1.46
N ALA A 42 -11.67 9.17 2.32
CA ALA A 42 -10.32 9.70 2.44
C ALA A 42 -9.50 9.55 1.15
N LEU A 43 -9.68 8.43 0.43
CA LEU A 43 -9.05 8.19 -0.88
C LEU A 43 -9.59 9.11 -1.98
N ALA A 44 -10.87 9.48 -1.93
CA ALA A 44 -11.49 10.38 -2.90
C ALA A 44 -10.90 11.80 -2.85
N ALA A 45 -10.36 12.22 -1.71
CA ALA A 45 -9.69 13.50 -1.55
C ALA A 45 -8.27 13.56 -2.15
N LEU A 46 -7.72 12.42 -2.60
CA LEU A 46 -6.37 12.35 -3.14
C LEU A 46 -6.33 12.69 -4.62
N ASN A 47 -5.35 13.51 -5.01
CA ASN A 47 -5.02 13.73 -6.42
C ASN A 47 -4.26 12.52 -7.03
N ALA A 48 -4.04 12.54 -8.34
CA ALA A 48 -3.40 11.43 -9.06
C ALA A 48 -1.99 11.12 -8.55
N ALA A 49 -1.18 12.14 -8.26
CA ALA A 49 0.19 11.95 -7.76
C ALA A 49 0.19 11.34 -6.35
N GLU A 50 -0.74 11.75 -5.50
CA GLU A 50 -0.94 11.20 -4.16
C GLU A 50 -1.45 9.76 -4.20
N ARG A 51 -2.38 9.44 -5.10
CA ARG A 51 -2.84 8.07 -5.34
C ARG A 51 -1.70 7.17 -5.80
N HIS A 52 -0.86 7.65 -6.73
CA HIS A 52 0.31 6.90 -7.19
C HIS A 52 1.31 6.66 -6.04
N ARG A 53 1.57 7.68 -5.21
CA ARG A 53 2.43 7.54 -4.04
C ARG A 53 1.87 6.54 -3.03
N LEU A 54 0.55 6.57 -2.78
CA LEU A 54 -0.12 5.63 -1.89
C LEU A 54 -0.05 4.20 -2.44
N ALA A 55 -0.27 4.00 -3.74
CA ALA A 55 -0.14 2.71 -4.39
C ALA A 55 1.27 2.12 -4.25
N ARG A 56 2.31 2.95 -4.43
CA ARG A 56 3.70 2.54 -4.20
C ARG A 56 3.96 2.16 -2.74
N TRP A 57 3.42 2.92 -1.79
CA TRP A 57 3.51 2.57 -0.37
C TRP A 57 2.81 1.24 -0.06
N LEU A 58 1.63 0.99 -0.64
CA LEU A 58 0.90 -0.29 -0.49
C LEU A 58 1.66 -1.47 -1.10
N ALA A 59 2.32 -1.28 -2.24
CA ALA A 59 3.18 -2.31 -2.84
C ALA A 59 4.31 -2.72 -1.89
N TRP A 60 4.96 -1.75 -1.24
CA TRP A 60 5.98 -2.04 -0.22
C TRP A 60 5.41 -2.73 1.02
N LEU A 61 4.21 -2.36 1.46
CA LEU A 61 3.53 -3.08 2.55
C LEU A 61 3.21 -4.53 2.17
N ALA A 62 2.82 -4.79 0.92
CA ALA A 62 2.56 -6.16 0.45
C ALA A 62 3.83 -7.02 0.52
N VAL A 63 4.99 -6.49 0.11
CA VAL A 63 6.29 -7.18 0.27
C VAL A 63 6.60 -7.45 1.74
N ALA A 64 6.37 -6.47 2.62
CA ALA A 64 6.62 -6.63 4.05
C ALA A 64 5.66 -7.62 4.73
N ALA A 65 4.42 -7.72 4.26
CA ALA A 65 3.45 -8.69 4.73
C ALA A 65 3.81 -10.11 4.25
N GLU A 66 4.21 -10.27 2.99
CA GLU A 66 4.63 -11.55 2.41
C GLU A 66 5.88 -12.10 3.12
N SER A 67 6.87 -11.25 3.43
CA SER A 67 8.06 -11.69 4.18
C SER A 67 7.74 -12.16 5.60
N ARG A 68 6.62 -11.70 6.18
CA ARG A 68 6.08 -12.14 7.48
C ARG A 68 5.05 -13.26 7.37
N ARG A 69 4.84 -13.83 6.17
CA ARG A 69 3.81 -14.85 5.87
C ARG A 69 2.40 -14.43 6.27
N GLN A 70 2.10 -13.13 6.19
CA GLN A 70 0.77 -12.60 6.45
C GLN A 70 -0.16 -12.81 5.24
N PRO A 71 -1.49 -12.77 5.43
CA PRO A 71 -2.45 -12.88 4.34
C PRO A 71 -2.24 -11.84 3.23
N PRO A 72 -2.59 -12.16 1.98
CA PRO A 72 -2.38 -11.28 0.83
C PRO A 72 -3.16 -9.97 0.96
N LEU A 73 -2.45 -8.86 1.08
CA LEU A 73 -3.03 -7.52 1.25
C LEU A 73 -3.66 -6.98 -0.03
N LEU A 74 -3.09 -7.27 -1.20
CA LEU A 74 -3.51 -6.68 -2.47
C LEU A 74 -4.93 -7.07 -2.87
N SER A 75 -5.31 -8.34 -2.71
CA SER A 75 -6.67 -8.80 -2.98
C SER A 75 -7.70 -8.08 -2.10
N ARG A 76 -7.34 -7.80 -0.84
CA ARG A 76 -8.17 -7.06 0.10
C ARG A 76 -8.30 -5.58 -0.32
N ILE A 77 -7.21 -4.95 -0.75
CA ILE A 77 -7.22 -3.56 -1.25
C ILE A 77 -8.07 -3.45 -2.53
N ARG A 78 -7.98 -4.42 -3.44
CA ARG A 78 -8.78 -4.45 -4.67
C ARG A 78 -10.29 -4.50 -4.42
N LEU A 79 -10.71 -5.20 -3.36
CA LEU A 79 -12.12 -5.21 -2.92
C LEU A 79 -12.59 -3.86 -2.34
N LEU A 80 -11.66 -3.07 -1.79
CA LEU A 80 -11.95 -1.74 -1.23
C LEU A 80 -12.04 -0.67 -2.33
N ASP A 81 -11.04 -0.62 -3.19
CA ASP A 81 -10.91 0.29 -4.34
C ASP A 81 -10.13 -0.44 -5.45
N ALA A 82 -10.84 -0.81 -6.52
CA ALA A 82 -10.27 -1.58 -7.63
C ALA A 82 -9.12 -0.84 -8.32
N THR A 83 -9.28 0.47 -8.55
CA THR A 83 -8.29 1.31 -9.23
C THR A 83 -7.00 1.43 -8.41
N LEU A 84 -7.14 1.56 -7.09
CA LEU A 84 -5.99 1.60 -6.19
C LEU A 84 -5.32 0.24 -6.08
N GLY A 85 -6.10 -0.85 -6.07
CA GLY A 85 -5.60 -2.22 -6.08
C GLY A 85 -4.75 -2.51 -7.31
N GLU A 86 -5.24 -2.17 -8.50
CA GLU A 86 -4.51 -2.32 -9.76
C GLU A 86 -3.24 -1.46 -9.79
N ALA A 87 -3.33 -0.19 -9.36
CA ALA A 87 -2.16 0.67 -9.26
C ALA A 87 -1.10 0.13 -8.29
N ALA A 88 -1.52 -0.53 -7.20
CA ALA A 88 -0.61 -1.15 -6.23
C ALA A 88 0.02 -2.44 -6.77
N GLU A 89 -0.74 -3.27 -7.51
CA GLU A 89 -0.23 -4.44 -8.24
C GLU A 89 0.82 -4.02 -9.29
N ASP A 90 0.53 -2.98 -10.08
CA ASP A 90 1.48 -2.45 -11.05
C ASP A 90 2.72 -1.84 -10.38
N ALA A 91 2.55 -1.15 -9.26
CA ALA A 91 3.66 -0.62 -8.49
C ALA A 91 4.53 -1.73 -7.89
N LEU A 92 3.92 -2.85 -7.47
CA LEU A 92 4.62 -4.04 -6.98
C LEU A 92 5.46 -4.67 -8.08
N ALA A 93 4.92 -4.81 -9.29
CA ALA A 93 5.64 -5.36 -10.45
C ALA A 93 6.87 -4.51 -10.85
N ARG A 94 6.85 -3.20 -10.54
CA ARG A 94 7.93 -2.24 -10.82
C ARG A 94 8.89 -2.01 -9.65
N LEU A 95 8.78 -2.78 -8.56
CA LEU A 95 9.75 -2.66 -7.46
C LEU A 95 11.14 -3.16 -7.90
N PRO A 96 12.23 -2.61 -7.33
CA PRO A 96 13.58 -3.01 -7.69
C PRO A 96 13.83 -4.52 -7.53
N VAL A 97 14.51 -5.10 -8.53
CA VAL A 97 14.68 -6.54 -8.78
C VAL A 97 15.36 -7.31 -7.64
N ASP A 98 16.20 -6.67 -6.82
CA ASP A 98 16.84 -7.32 -5.65
C ASP A 98 15.84 -7.87 -4.64
N ILE A 99 14.63 -7.32 -4.62
CA ILE A 99 13.58 -7.68 -3.66
C ILE A 99 12.70 -8.79 -4.23
N ALA A 100 12.47 -8.77 -5.56
CA ALA A 100 11.83 -9.85 -6.28
C ALA A 100 12.72 -11.12 -6.33
N SER A 101 14.05 -10.97 -6.38
CA SER A 101 14.98 -12.10 -6.33
C SER A 101 14.98 -12.78 -4.95
N LYS A 102 15.03 -11.99 -3.86
CA LYS A 102 14.83 -12.52 -2.50
C LYS A 102 13.48 -13.23 -2.31
N ARG A 103 12.44 -12.79 -3.02
CA ARG A 103 11.11 -13.45 -3.04
C ARG A 103 11.16 -14.84 -3.69
N ALA A 104 11.90 -14.99 -4.80
CA ALA A 104 12.04 -16.27 -5.49
C ALA A 104 12.85 -17.28 -4.67
N ASP A 105 13.93 -16.83 -4.03
CA ASP A 105 14.78 -17.70 -3.21
C ASP A 105 14.06 -18.19 -1.95
N ASN A 106 13.31 -17.32 -1.26
CA ASN A 106 12.57 -17.70 -0.06
C ASN A 106 11.44 -18.71 -0.36
N ARG A 107 10.83 -18.63 -1.54
CA ARG A 107 9.80 -19.59 -1.98
C ARG A 107 10.38 -20.97 -2.29
N ARG A 108 11.60 -21.03 -2.85
CA ARG A 108 12.31 -22.28 -3.17
C ARG A 108 12.83 -23.02 -1.94
N LEU A 109 13.16 -22.30 -0.87
CA LEU A 109 13.62 -22.90 0.39
C LEU A 109 12.48 -23.50 1.23
N THR A 110 11.22 -23.24 0.86
CA THR A 110 10.02 -23.69 1.57
C THR A 110 9.19 -24.74 0.82
N ALA A 111 9.63 -25.15 -0.38
CA ALA A 111 9.01 -26.18 -1.21
C ALA A 111 9.85 -27.46 -1.18
#